data_AF-A0A968J856-F1
#
_entry.id   AF-A0A968J856-F1
#
_cell.length_a   1.000
_cell.length_b   1.000
_cell.length_c   1.000
_cell.angle_alpha   90.00
_cell.angle_beta   90.00
_cell.angle_gamma   90.00
#
_symmetry.space_group_name_H-M   'P 1'
#
loop_
_entity.id
_entity.type
_entity.pdbx_description
1 polymer ?
#
loop_
_entity_poly.entity_id
_entity_poly.type
_entity_poly.pdbx_seq_one_letter_code
_entity_poly.pdbx_strand_id
1 'polypeptide(L)'
;MSKKLTWFITIFAAFTISLFLILILLFGYNVYRNSNPLSQVTVEGVASQKIKYDEASIIYYVQKEGVNTKEQNDQVNIIVKKVTDYLLTKNIQENDIKTNKNSYQSYNFEVSANGEEVFVSQGSIEVTFKDIQNNLELPMK
;
A
#
# COMPACT_ATOMS: atom_id res chain seq x y z
N MET A 1 -11.22 -41.58 82.31
CA MET A 1 -10.74 -41.76 80.93
C MET A 1 -9.41 -42.52 80.97
N SER A 2 -9.23 -43.59 80.19
CA SER A 2 -8.01 -44.42 80.24
C SER A 2 -6.80 -43.65 79.71
N LYS A 3 -5.65 -43.70 80.41
CA LYS A 3 -4.39 -43.06 79.98
C LYS A 3 -3.94 -43.46 78.57
N LYS A 4 -4.32 -44.66 78.12
CA LYS A 4 -4.02 -45.13 76.76
C LYS A 4 -4.85 -44.38 75.72
N LEU A 5 -6.12 -44.11 76.01
CA LEU A 5 -7.04 -43.40 75.11
C LEU A 5 -6.60 -41.95 74.91
N THR A 6 -6.19 -41.26 75.99
CA THR A 6 -5.66 -39.89 75.88
C THR A 6 -4.39 -39.84 75.03
N TRP A 7 -3.48 -40.81 75.18
CA TRP A 7 -2.24 -40.87 74.39
C TRP A 7 -2.50 -41.07 72.88
N PHE A 8 -3.44 -41.94 72.51
CA PHE A 8 -3.85 -42.10 71.11
C PHE A 8 -4.47 -40.84 70.52
N ILE A 9 -5.32 -40.14 71.28
CA ILE A 9 -5.92 -38.88 70.85
C ILE A 9 -4.84 -37.81 70.61
N THR A 10 -3.85 -37.70 71.50
CA THR A 10 -2.75 -36.73 71.33
C THR A 10 -1.90 -37.01 70.10
N ILE A 11 -1.58 -38.28 69.82
CA ILE A 11 -0.82 -38.67 68.63
C ILE A 11 -1.62 -38.39 67.35
N PHE A 12 -2.90 -38.73 67.36
CA PHE A 12 -3.77 -38.49 66.21
C PHE A 12 -3.94 -36.98 65.93
N ALA A 13 -4.06 -36.16 66.98
CA ALA A 13 -4.09 -34.70 66.87
C ALA A 13 -2.76 -34.14 66.33
N ALA A 14 -1.62 -34.61 66.83
CA ALA A 14 -0.31 -34.19 66.33
C ALA A 14 -0.09 -34.56 64.85
N PHE A 15 -0.53 -35.76 64.45
CA PHE A 15 -0.43 -36.23 63.08
C PHE A 15 -1.30 -35.41 62.11
N THR A 16 -2.54 -35.11 62.50
CA THR A 16 -3.47 -34.31 61.68
C THR A 16 -3.00 -32.86 61.52
N ILE A 17 -2.46 -32.25 62.57
CA ILE A 17 -1.87 -30.89 62.50
C ILE A 17 -0.65 -30.87 61.57
N SER A 18 0.23 -31.88 61.68
CA SER A 18 1.41 -32.00 60.80
C SER A 18 1.02 -32.15 59.33
N LEU A 19 0.05 -33.02 59.04
CA LEU A 19 -0.44 -33.23 57.68
C LEU A 19 -1.07 -31.96 57.09
N PHE A 20 -1.81 -31.21 57.91
CA PHE A 20 -2.43 -29.96 57.50
C PHE A 20 -1.40 -28.88 57.13
N LEU A 21 -0.32 -28.76 57.91
CA LEU A 21 0.79 -27.85 57.61
C LEU A 21 1.49 -28.18 56.28
N ILE A 22 1.68 -29.46 55.98
CA ILE A 22 2.28 -29.91 54.72
C ILE A 22 1.37 -29.55 53.53
N LEU A 23 0.07 -29.74 53.67
CA LEU A 23 -0.90 -29.38 52.62
C LEU A 23 -0.92 -27.87 52.34
N ILE A 24 -0.86 -27.03 53.37
CA ILE A 24 -0.77 -25.57 53.21
C ILE A 24 0.50 -25.17 52.45
N LEU A 25 1.64 -25.78 52.79
CA LEU A 25 2.92 -25.49 52.12
C LEU A 25 2.88 -25.89 50.63
N LEU A 26 2.32 -27.05 50.31
CA LEU A 26 2.18 -27.50 48.91
C LEU A 26 1.23 -26.59 48.12
N PHE A 27 0.16 -26.12 48.74
CA PHE A 27 -0.78 -25.20 48.10
C PHE A 27 -0.14 -23.83 47.87
N GLY A 28 0.55 -23.28 48.88
CA GLY A 28 1.30 -22.03 48.77
C GLY A 28 2.40 -22.08 47.71
N TYR A 29 3.10 -23.21 47.58
CA TYR A 29 4.11 -23.41 46.55
C TYR A 29 3.53 -23.41 45.13
N ASN A 30 2.38 -24.07 44.91
CA ASN A 30 1.71 -24.06 43.62
C ASN A 30 1.18 -22.67 43.25
N VAL A 31 0.62 -21.94 44.23
CA VAL A 31 0.18 -20.56 44.03
C VAL A 31 1.39 -19.67 43.69
N TYR A 32 2.49 -19.76 44.43
CA TYR A 32 3.70 -18.97 44.18
C TYR A 32 4.33 -19.26 42.80
N ARG A 33 4.33 -20.53 42.38
CA ARG A 33 4.86 -20.94 41.07
C ARG A 33 4.01 -20.39 39.93
N ASN A 34 2.69 -20.37 40.08
CA ASN A 34 1.77 -19.89 39.05
C ASN A 34 1.52 -18.38 39.10
N SER A 35 1.86 -17.71 40.22
CA SER A 35 1.71 -16.26 40.38
C SER A 35 2.93 -15.46 39.93
N ASN A 36 4.02 -16.11 39.54
CA ASN A 36 5.12 -15.42 38.88
C ASN A 36 4.79 -15.30 37.38
N PRO A 37 4.40 -14.11 36.89
CA PRO A 37 4.15 -13.93 35.47
C PRO A 37 5.43 -14.25 34.72
N LEU A 38 5.34 -15.17 33.75
CA LEU A 38 6.41 -15.38 32.77
C LEU A 38 6.69 -14.03 32.13
N SER A 39 7.89 -13.49 32.37
CA SER A 39 8.30 -12.19 31.84
C SER A 39 8.41 -12.33 30.33
N GLN A 40 7.33 -12.00 29.63
CA GLN A 40 7.26 -12.10 28.18
C GLN A 40 7.80 -10.79 27.60
N VAL A 41 8.98 -10.86 26.99
CA VAL A 41 9.56 -9.74 26.26
C VAL A 41 9.06 -9.83 24.83
N THR A 42 8.14 -8.94 24.46
CA THR A 42 7.68 -8.79 23.07
C THR A 42 8.58 -7.77 22.37
N VAL A 43 9.29 -8.20 21.32
CA VAL A 43 10.10 -7.32 20.47
C VAL A 43 9.36 -7.14 19.15
N GLU A 44 8.84 -5.95 18.92
CA GLU A 44 8.22 -5.58 17.65
C GLU A 44 9.23 -4.83 16.78
N GLY A 45 9.60 -5.43 15.66
CA GLY A 45 10.40 -4.79 14.62
C GLY A 45 9.49 -4.11 13.61
N VAL A 46 9.46 -2.77 13.61
CA VAL A 46 8.79 -2.02 12.55
C VAL A 46 9.80 -1.77 11.42
N ALA A 47 9.64 -2.47 10.31
CA ALA A 47 10.40 -2.20 9.09
C ALA A 47 9.74 -1.04 8.33
N SER A 48 10.45 0.08 8.21
CA SER A 48 10.05 1.21 7.37
C SER A 48 11.01 1.34 6.20
N GLN A 49 10.51 1.16 4.97
CA GLN A 49 11.28 1.39 3.76
C GLN A 49 10.84 2.70 3.10
N LYS A 50 11.79 3.62 2.91
CA LYS A 50 11.57 4.77 2.02
C LYS A 50 11.78 4.28 0.59
N ILE A 51 10.72 4.27 -0.20
CA ILE A 51 10.78 3.95 -1.63
C ILE A 51 11.14 5.25 -2.37
N LYS A 52 12.23 5.22 -3.12
CA LYS A 52 12.57 6.26 -4.09
C LYS A 52 11.95 5.86 -5.42
N TYR A 53 11.24 6.78 -6.07
CA TYR A 53 10.73 6.56 -7.42
C TYR A 53 11.86 6.83 -8.40
N ASP A 54 12.28 5.78 -9.10
CA ASP A 54 13.37 5.86 -10.09
C ASP A 54 12.86 6.37 -11.45
N GLU A 55 11.55 6.24 -11.70
CA GLU A 55 10.89 6.61 -12.95
C GLU A 55 9.52 7.26 -12.72
N ALA A 56 9.11 8.15 -13.62
CA ALA A 56 7.74 8.68 -13.71
C ALA A 56 7.37 8.90 -15.16
N SER A 57 6.12 8.61 -15.50
CA SER A 57 5.56 8.87 -16.83
C SER A 57 4.51 9.96 -16.75
N ILE A 58 4.56 10.92 -17.68
CA ILE A 58 3.49 11.88 -17.93
C ILE A 58 2.84 11.54 -19.27
N ILE A 59 1.52 11.36 -19.29
CA ILE A 59 0.77 11.06 -20.50
C ILE A 59 -0.09 12.27 -20.88
N TYR A 60 0.19 12.83 -22.06
CA TYR A 60 -0.60 13.89 -22.67
C TYR A 60 -1.58 13.29 -23.67
N TYR A 61 -2.83 13.72 -23.61
CA TYR A 61 -3.87 13.31 -24.56
C TYR A 61 -4.26 14.48 -25.45
N VAL A 62 -4.35 14.20 -26.75
CA VAL A 62 -4.81 15.13 -27.78
C VAL A 62 -6.05 14.54 -28.42
N GLN A 63 -7.17 15.24 -28.32
CA GLN A 63 -8.45 14.82 -28.91
C GLN A 63 -8.95 15.90 -29.87
N LYS A 64 -9.49 15.45 -31.00
CA LYS A 64 -10.18 16.29 -31.97
C LYS A 64 -11.43 15.59 -32.46
N GLU A 65 -12.46 16.40 -32.68
CA GLU A 65 -13.79 15.95 -33.07
C GLU A 65 -14.22 16.68 -34.33
N GLY A 66 -14.86 15.95 -35.24
CA GLY A 66 -15.40 16.53 -36.44
C GLY A 66 -15.94 15.47 -37.40
N VAL A 67 -16.51 15.93 -38.51
CA VAL A 67 -17.25 15.08 -39.46
C VAL A 67 -16.32 14.34 -40.45
N ASN A 68 -15.07 14.77 -40.58
CA ASN A 68 -14.08 14.17 -41.47
C ASN A 68 -12.92 13.55 -40.67
N THR A 69 -12.93 12.22 -40.56
CA THR A 69 -11.92 11.44 -39.84
C THR A 69 -10.49 11.70 -40.34
N LYS A 70 -10.30 11.90 -41.64
CA LYS A 70 -8.97 12.17 -42.21
C LYS A 70 -8.44 13.52 -41.73
N GLU A 71 -9.27 14.55 -41.78
CA GLU A 71 -8.91 15.88 -41.30
C GLU A 71 -8.61 15.88 -39.80
N GLN A 72 -9.43 15.21 -38.99
CA GLN A 72 -9.19 15.11 -37.55
C GLN A 72 -7.89 14.37 -37.24
N ASN A 73 -7.59 13.28 -37.97
CA ASN A 73 -6.32 12.57 -37.85
C ASN A 73 -5.12 13.45 -38.24
N ASP A 74 -5.23 14.22 -39.32
CA ASP A 74 -4.17 15.13 -39.76
C ASP A 74 -3.91 16.24 -38.71
N GLN A 75 -4.96 16.79 -38.10
CA GLN A 75 -4.83 17.77 -37.03
C GLN A 75 -4.19 17.17 -35.76
N VAL A 76 -4.63 15.98 -35.34
CA VAL A 76 -4.02 15.26 -34.21
C VAL A 76 -2.55 14.98 -34.50
N ASN A 77 -2.20 14.55 -35.71
CA ASN A 77 -0.82 14.31 -36.12
C ASN A 77 0.05 15.56 -36.03
N ILE A 78 -0.47 16.71 -36.49
CA ILE A 78 0.25 17.98 -36.41
C ILE A 78 0.50 18.38 -34.95
N ILE A 79 -0.50 18.23 -34.08
CA ILE A 79 -0.36 18.59 -32.66
C ILE A 79 0.60 17.63 -31.96
N VAL A 80 0.46 16.32 -32.18
CA VAL A 80 1.36 15.32 -31.60
C VAL A 80 2.81 15.60 -31.99
N LYS A 81 3.05 15.86 -33.28
CA LYS A 81 4.38 16.22 -33.77
C LYS A 81 4.91 17.49 -33.12
N LYS A 82 4.11 18.56 -33.03
CA LYS A 82 4.53 19.82 -32.38
C LYS A 82 4.90 19.63 -30.92
N VAL A 83 4.15 18.82 -30.19
CA VAL A 83 4.43 18.53 -28.77
C VAL A 83 5.69 17.68 -28.65
N THR A 84 5.85 16.63 -29.46
CA THR A 84 7.10 15.85 -29.51
C THR A 84 8.31 16.73 -29.82
N ASP A 85 8.24 17.55 -30.87
CA ASP A 85 9.32 18.46 -31.26
C ASP A 85 9.67 19.42 -30.11
N TYR A 86 8.67 19.98 -29.43
CA TYR A 86 8.88 20.82 -28.25
C TYR A 86 9.57 20.07 -27.10
N LEU A 87 9.17 18.85 -26.80
CA LEU A 87 9.79 18.03 -25.75
C LEU A 87 11.26 17.73 -26.06
N LEU A 88 11.58 17.44 -27.32
CA LEU A 88 12.97 17.29 -27.78
C LEU A 88 13.78 18.59 -27.58
N THR A 89 13.17 19.77 -27.82
CA THR A 89 13.84 21.06 -27.52
C THR A 89 14.09 21.30 -26.03
N LYS A 90 13.36 20.58 -25.16
CA LYS A 90 13.54 20.61 -23.70
C LYS A 90 14.51 19.54 -23.19
N ASN A 91 15.33 18.99 -24.09
CA ASN A 91 16.37 18.02 -23.77
C ASN A 91 15.83 16.67 -23.26
N ILE A 92 14.57 16.35 -23.61
CA ILE A 92 14.00 15.02 -23.41
C ILE A 92 14.46 14.14 -24.57
N GLN A 93 14.96 12.94 -24.29
CA GLN A 93 15.46 12.05 -25.34
C GLN A 93 14.30 11.41 -26.10
N GLU A 94 14.48 11.16 -27.40
CA GLU A 94 13.47 10.51 -28.24
C GLU A 94 13.07 9.12 -27.71
N ASN A 95 14.02 8.37 -27.16
CA ASN A 95 13.79 7.06 -26.56
C ASN A 95 12.89 7.08 -25.32
N ASP A 96 12.73 8.25 -24.71
CA ASP A 96 11.90 8.46 -23.53
C ASP A 96 10.50 8.99 -23.90
N ILE A 97 10.21 9.18 -25.19
CA ILE A 97 8.91 9.61 -25.71
C ILE A 97 8.25 8.46 -26.47
N LYS A 98 7.07 8.04 -26.03
CA LYS A 98 6.21 7.09 -26.75
C LYS A 98 4.98 7.81 -27.26
N THR A 99 4.57 7.51 -28.48
CA THR A 99 3.33 8.06 -29.05
C THR A 99 2.39 6.93 -29.47
N ASN A 100 1.13 7.01 -29.08
CA ASN A 100 0.07 6.08 -29.49
C ASN A 100 -1.07 6.86 -30.13
N LYS A 101 -1.74 6.26 -31.12
CA LYS A 101 -2.80 6.91 -31.90
C LYS A 101 -3.96 5.96 -32.10
N ASN A 102 -5.17 6.44 -31.82
CA ASN A 102 -6.41 5.69 -32.02
C ASN A 102 -7.49 6.64 -32.57
N SER A 103 -8.26 6.18 -33.55
CA SER A 103 -9.43 6.94 -34.07
C SER A 103 -10.65 6.05 -33.96
N TYR A 104 -11.76 6.61 -33.49
CA TYR A 104 -13.03 5.88 -33.36
C TYR A 104 -14.22 6.79 -33.67
N GLN A 105 -15.32 6.18 -34.10
CA GLN A 105 -16.58 6.92 -34.29
C GLN A 105 -17.16 7.28 -32.92
N SER A 106 -17.55 8.54 -32.73
CA SER A 106 -18.22 8.95 -31.49
C SER A 106 -19.64 8.40 -31.52
N TYR A 107 -20.00 7.58 -30.53
CA TYR A 107 -21.37 7.14 -30.33
C TYR A 107 -22.14 8.06 -29.35
N ASN A 108 -21.51 9.14 -28.90
CA ASN A 108 -22.22 10.18 -28.18
C ASN A 108 -23.12 10.93 -29.18
N PHE A 109 -24.40 11.07 -28.85
CA PHE A 109 -25.47 11.70 -29.65
C PHE A 109 -25.27 13.21 -29.88
N GLU A 110 -24.03 13.71 -29.90
CA GLU A 110 -23.73 15.05 -30.41
C GLU A 110 -23.69 14.97 -31.93
N VAL A 111 -24.89 14.96 -32.49
CA VAL A 111 -25.10 15.21 -33.91
C VAL A 111 -24.53 16.61 -34.17
N SER A 112 -23.71 16.76 -35.22
CA SER A 112 -23.29 18.09 -35.65
C SER A 112 -24.53 18.97 -35.84
N ALA A 113 -24.42 20.29 -35.78
CA ALA A 113 -25.56 21.21 -35.97
C ALA A 113 -26.37 20.95 -37.26
N ASN A 114 -25.84 20.11 -38.17
CA ASN A 114 -26.34 19.80 -39.50
C ASN A 114 -26.84 18.36 -39.65
N GLY A 115 -26.82 17.51 -38.61
CA GLY A 115 -27.28 16.12 -38.75
C GLY A 115 -26.17 15.08 -39.01
N GLU A 116 -24.89 15.49 -39.08
CA GLU A 116 -23.80 14.62 -39.52
C GLU A 116 -23.16 13.84 -38.37
N GLU A 117 -22.67 12.63 -38.66
CA GLU A 117 -21.93 11.80 -37.72
C GLU A 117 -20.60 12.48 -37.33
N VAL A 118 -20.31 12.48 -36.02
CA VAL A 118 -19.08 13.06 -35.47
C VAL A 118 -18.07 11.94 -35.18
N PHE A 119 -16.87 12.09 -35.72
CA PHE A 119 -15.75 11.20 -35.46
C PHE A 119 -14.80 11.82 -34.43
N VAL A 120 -14.24 10.98 -33.56
CA VAL A 120 -13.26 11.38 -32.56
C VAL A 120 -11.91 10.76 -32.94
N SER A 121 -10.92 11.63 -33.15
CA SER A 121 -9.53 11.23 -33.33
C SER A 121 -8.75 11.55 -32.06
N GLN A 122 -8.00 10.56 -31.56
CA GLN A 122 -7.17 10.69 -30.37
C GLN A 122 -5.71 10.32 -30.64
N GLY A 123 -4.82 11.12 -30.09
CA GLY A 123 -3.41 10.85 -29.96
C GLY A 123 -3.00 10.92 -28.50
N SER A 124 -1.99 10.15 -28.12
CA SER A 124 -1.36 10.26 -26.82
C SER A 124 0.15 10.30 -26.96
N ILE A 125 0.78 11.03 -26.04
CA ILE A 125 2.22 11.19 -25.93
C ILE A 125 2.57 10.86 -24.49
N GLU A 126 3.24 9.73 -24.28
CA GLU A 126 3.80 9.35 -23.01
C GLU A 126 5.27 9.78 -22.97
N VAL A 127 5.65 10.46 -21.89
CA VAL A 127 7.01 10.90 -21.64
C VAL A 127 7.49 10.28 -20.34
N THR A 128 8.57 9.51 -20.39
CA THR A 128 9.15 8.84 -19.23
C THR A 128 10.38 9.61 -18.74
N PHE A 129 10.36 10.03 -17.48
CA PHE A 129 11.48 10.66 -16.81
C PHE A 129 12.20 9.62 -15.96
N LYS A 130 13.49 9.42 -16.22
CA LYS A 130 14.39 8.58 -15.41
C LYS A 130 15.21 9.47 -14.48
N ASP A 131 15.65 8.91 -13.36
CA ASP A 131 16.53 9.61 -12.39
C ASP A 131 15.95 10.92 -11.85
N ILE A 132 14.64 10.89 -11.54
CA ILE A 132 13.84 12.01 -11.03
C ILE A 132 14.52 12.73 -9.86
N GLN A 133 15.21 12.00 -8.98
CA GLN A 133 15.87 12.61 -7.81
C GLN A 133 17.06 13.51 -8.14
N ASN A 134 17.72 13.30 -9.29
CA ASN A 134 18.87 14.12 -9.70
C ASN A 134 18.46 15.31 -10.59
N ASN A 135 17.25 15.28 -11.16
CA ASN A 135 16.80 16.25 -12.17
C ASN A 135 15.57 17.07 -11.76
N LEU A 136 14.88 16.74 -10.66
CA LEU A 136 13.81 17.56 -10.12
C LEU A 136 14.32 18.47 -9.00
N GLU A 137 14.97 19.56 -9.40
CA GLU A 137 14.82 20.81 -8.66
C GLU A 137 13.39 21.30 -8.88
N LEU A 138 12.44 20.74 -8.13
CA LEU A 138 11.10 21.30 -8.07
C LEU A 138 11.23 22.72 -7.51
N PRO A 139 10.75 23.76 -8.21
CA PRO A 139 10.62 25.08 -7.61
C PRO A 139 9.54 24.99 -6.53
N MET A 140 9.95 24.69 -5.30
CA MET A 140 9.10 24.91 -4.13
C MET A 140 8.98 26.42 -3.95
N LYS A 141 7.81 26.96 -4.33
CA LYS A 141 7.30 28.24 -3.84
C LYS A 141 6.30 27.98 -2.73
#